data_AF-A0A9W6VCL7-F1
#
_entry.id   AF-A0A9W6VCL7-F1
#
_cell.length_a   1.000
_cell.length_b   1.000
_cell.length_c   1.000
_cell.angle_alpha   90.00
_cell.angle_beta   90.00
_cell.angle_gamma   90.00
#
_symmetry.space_group_name_H-M   'P 1'
#
loop_
_entity.id
_entity.type
_entity.pdbx_description
1 polymer ?
#
loop_
_entity_poly.entity_id
_entity_poly.type
_entity_poly.pdbx_seq_one_letter_code
_entity_poly.pdbx_strand_id
1 'polypeptide(L)'
;MDSLDEACAVAEGLGERIFLTTGRQGLAAFAGSSRWFLVRCVDPPDPPVPARSEVLLDRGPYTVDGELDLLRSHHIDVLVTKDSGGPLTAAKLDAAAESGTAVVVVRRPVPPDVAVVETVEQVMAWLR
;
A
#
# COMPACT_ATOMS: atom_id res chain seq x y z
N MET A 1 -0.30 9.05 8.82
CA MET A 1 0.32 10.07 7.95
C MET A 1 -0.72 10.55 6.96
N ASP A 2 -0.67 11.82 6.57
CA ASP A 2 -1.71 12.42 5.72
C ASP A 2 -1.27 12.56 4.25
N SER A 3 0.00 12.22 3.92
CA SER A 3 0.52 12.21 2.53
C SER A 3 1.49 11.07 2.24
N LEU A 4 1.76 10.83 0.95
CA LEU A 4 2.78 9.87 0.50
C LEU A 4 4.21 10.39 0.68
N ASP A 5 4.43 11.71 0.62
CA ASP A 5 5.73 12.30 0.88
C ASP A 5 6.15 12.12 2.34
N GLU A 6 5.21 12.33 3.27
CA GLU A 6 5.43 12.07 4.70
C GLU A 6 5.69 10.57 4.94
N ALA A 7 4.95 9.71 4.26
CA ALA A 7 5.15 8.26 4.34
C ALA A 7 6.52 7.82 3.82
N CYS A 8 7.01 8.45 2.75
CA CYS A 8 8.35 8.23 2.21
C CYS A 8 9.41 8.57 3.27
N ALA A 9 9.38 9.80 3.81
CA ALA A 9 10.35 10.25 4.81
C ALA A 9 10.37 9.35 6.07
N VAL A 10 9.20 8.92 6.55
CA VAL A 10 9.12 8.00 7.70
C VAL A 10 9.67 6.62 7.33
N ALA A 11 9.28 6.06 6.19
CA ALA A 11 9.74 4.74 5.77
C ALA A 11 11.26 4.70 5.57
N GLU A 12 11.86 5.76 5.04
CA GLU A 12 13.32 5.90 4.90
C GLU A 12 14.05 5.88 6.25
N GLY A 13 13.42 6.37 7.32
CA GLY A 13 13.97 6.32 8.68
C GLY A 13 13.82 4.95 9.35
N LEU A 14 13.02 4.04 8.78
CA LEU A 14 12.69 2.74 9.36
C LEU A 14 13.40 1.56 8.67
N GLY A 15 13.83 1.72 7.41
CA GLY A 15 14.50 0.64 6.69
C GLY A 15 15.03 1.01 5.31
N GLU A 16 15.68 0.02 4.68
CA GLU A 16 16.34 0.15 3.38
C GLU A 16 15.50 -0.42 2.23
N ARG A 17 14.66 -1.40 2.54
CA ARG A 17 13.86 -2.17 1.57
C ARG A 17 12.39 -2.00 1.87
N ILE A 18 11.72 -1.21 1.04
CA ILE A 18 10.38 -0.72 1.28
C ILE A 18 9.39 -1.36 0.31
N PHE A 19 8.31 -1.94 0.82
CA PHE A 19 7.24 -2.50 0.00
C PHE A 19 6.08 -1.51 -0.12
N LEU A 20 5.83 -1.01 -1.33
CA LEU A 20 4.72 -0.12 -1.66
C LEU A 20 3.51 -0.95 -2.13
N THR A 21 2.46 -0.94 -1.32
CA THR A 21 1.14 -1.52 -1.66
C THR A 21 0.08 -0.44 -1.91
N THR A 22 0.53 0.76 -2.25
CA THR A 22 -0.32 1.94 -2.46
C THR A 22 -0.94 2.01 -3.87
N GLY A 23 -0.67 1.01 -4.70
CA GLY A 23 -1.02 0.93 -6.12
C GLY A 23 -0.15 1.83 -6.99
N ARG A 24 -0.51 1.93 -8.28
CA ARG A 24 0.27 2.68 -9.30
C ARG A 24 0.31 4.19 -9.11
N GLN A 25 -0.61 4.76 -8.34
CA GLN A 25 -0.72 6.21 -8.17
C GLN A 25 0.10 6.70 -6.98
N GLY A 26 0.85 7.79 -7.21
CA GLY A 26 1.62 8.49 -6.18
C GLY A 26 3.04 7.97 -5.97
N LEU A 27 3.55 7.13 -6.88
CA LEU A 27 4.94 6.65 -6.84
C LEU A 27 5.96 7.78 -7.04
N ALA A 28 5.55 8.91 -7.62
CA ALA A 28 6.36 10.11 -7.76
C ALA A 28 6.93 10.62 -6.42
N ALA A 29 6.18 10.46 -5.31
CA ALA A 29 6.63 10.82 -3.96
C ALA A 29 7.89 10.04 -3.50
N PHE A 30 8.13 8.87 -4.10
CA PHE A 30 9.25 7.99 -3.79
C PHE A 30 10.37 8.06 -4.84
N ALA A 31 10.16 8.79 -5.95
CA ALA A 31 11.09 8.83 -7.08
C ALA A 31 12.48 9.40 -6.73
N GLY A 32 12.54 10.32 -5.76
CA GLY A 32 13.78 10.92 -5.27
C GLY A 32 14.53 10.10 -4.21
N SER A 33 13.95 8.99 -3.74
CA SER A 33 14.54 8.18 -2.69
C SER A 33 15.71 7.33 -3.20
N SER A 34 16.70 7.11 -2.34
CA SER A 34 17.83 6.20 -2.60
C SER A 34 17.59 4.75 -2.13
N ARG A 35 16.47 4.52 -1.43
CA ARG A 35 16.06 3.20 -0.92
C ARG A 35 15.68 2.26 -2.05
N TRP A 36 15.63 0.96 -1.75
CA TRP A 36 15.15 -0.05 -2.68
C TRP A 36 13.65 -0.30 -2.44
N PHE A 37 12.88 -0.39 -3.52
CA PHE A 37 11.42 -0.51 -3.45
C PHE A 37 10.92 -1.77 -4.15
N LEU A 38 10.08 -2.55 -3.48
CA LEU A 38 9.14 -3.44 -4.15
C LEU A 38 7.85 -2.66 -4.37
N VAL A 39 7.32 -2.65 -5.58
CA VAL A 39 6.11 -1.90 -5.93
C VAL A 39 5.07 -2.87 -6.46
N ARG A 40 3.99 -3.09 -5.71
CA ARG A 40 2.88 -3.92 -6.21
C ARG A 40 1.80 -3.08 -6.86
N CYS A 41 1.55 -3.36 -8.13
CA CYS A 41 0.54 -2.70 -8.94
C CYS A 41 -0.26 -3.74 -9.74
N VAL A 42 -1.50 -3.43 -10.09
CA VAL A 42 -2.29 -4.27 -11.01
C VAL A 42 -1.86 -4.04 -12.45
N ASP A 43 -1.69 -2.78 -12.82
CA ASP A 43 -1.19 -2.34 -14.12
C ASP A 43 0.17 -1.63 -13.94
N PRO A 44 1.06 -1.67 -14.94
CA PRO A 44 2.34 -0.96 -14.88
C PRO A 44 2.16 0.52 -14.51
N PRO A 45 2.98 1.06 -13.59
CA PRO A 45 2.94 2.47 -13.27
C PRO A 45 3.57 3.34 -14.35
N ASP A 46 3.05 4.55 -14.50
CA ASP A 46 3.69 5.59 -15.30
C ASP A 46 4.81 6.27 -14.50
N PRO A 47 5.92 6.67 -15.14
CA PRO A 47 6.96 7.44 -14.48
C PRO A 47 6.46 8.82 -14.00
N PRO A 48 7.09 9.41 -12.97
CA PRO A 48 8.30 8.93 -12.31
C PRO A 48 8.03 7.85 -11.24
N VAL A 49 8.91 6.86 -11.20
CA VAL A 49 8.95 5.77 -10.21
C VAL A 49 10.30 5.77 -9.49
N PRO A 50 10.45 5.15 -8.31
CA PRO A 50 11.74 5.03 -7.64
C PRO A 50 12.80 4.39 -8.53
N ALA A 51 13.98 5.02 -8.59
CA ALA A 51 15.06 4.57 -9.47
C ALA A 51 15.53 3.15 -9.16
N ARG A 52 15.44 2.72 -7.90
CA ARG A 52 15.78 1.38 -7.43
C ARG A 52 14.51 0.63 -7.05
N SER A 53 13.71 0.27 -8.05
CA SER A 53 12.47 -0.46 -7.83
C SER A 53 12.37 -1.75 -8.64
N GLU A 54 11.64 -2.70 -8.06
CA GLU A 54 11.09 -3.85 -8.76
C GLU A 54 9.56 -3.72 -8.77
N VAL A 55 8.94 -3.90 -9.94
CA VAL A 55 7.48 -3.81 -10.09
C VAL A 55 6.90 -5.22 -10.13
N LEU A 56 6.11 -5.54 -9.11
CA LEU A 56 5.31 -6.75 -9.05
C LEU A 56 3.91 -6.45 -9.62
N LEU A 57 3.63 -6.99 -10.80
CA LEU A 57 2.29 -6.92 -11.40
C LEU A 57 1.43 -8.04 -10.85
N ASP A 58 0.49 -7.70 -9.99
CA ASP A 58 -0.28 -8.70 -9.25
C ASP A 58 -1.65 -8.17 -8.84
N ARG A 59 -2.65 -9.05 -8.87
CA ARG A 59 -4.05 -8.77 -8.49
C ARG A 59 -4.52 -9.85 -7.53
N GLY A 60 -5.00 -9.41 -6.37
CA GLY A 60 -5.51 -10.30 -5.33
C GLY A 60 -6.74 -11.12 -5.74
N PRO A 61 -7.25 -11.98 -4.83
CA PRO A 61 -7.02 -11.92 -3.38
C PRO A 61 -5.62 -12.36 -2.95
N TYR A 62 -5.11 -11.76 -1.87
CA TYR A 62 -3.80 -12.11 -1.28
C TYR A 62 -4.01 -12.94 -0.02
N THR A 63 -3.11 -13.90 0.23
CA THR A 63 -3.10 -14.74 1.43
C THR A 63 -1.99 -14.32 2.39
N VAL A 64 -2.14 -14.60 3.69
CA VAL A 64 -1.10 -14.29 4.69
C VAL A 64 0.22 -14.99 4.33
N ASP A 65 0.17 -16.28 3.99
CA ASP A 65 1.37 -17.05 3.60
C ASP A 65 2.07 -16.45 2.38
N GLY A 66 1.31 -16.04 1.36
CA GLY A 66 1.86 -15.41 0.17
C GLY A 66 2.51 -14.05 0.47
N GLU A 67 1.90 -13.26 1.35
CA GLU A 67 2.48 -12.00 1.81
C GLU A 67 3.75 -12.23 2.63
N LEU A 68 3.77 -13.22 3.53
CA LEU A 68 4.95 -13.59 4.31
C LEU A 68 6.12 -14.01 3.42
N ASP A 69 5.84 -14.83 2.42
CA ASP A 69 6.86 -15.27 1.47
C ASP A 69 7.40 -14.09 0.65
N LEU A 70 6.55 -13.15 0.24
CA LEU A 70 6.99 -11.91 -0.41
C LEU A 70 7.88 -11.07 0.51
N LEU A 71 7.44 -10.81 1.75
CA LEU A 71 8.20 -10.03 2.73
C LEU A 71 9.57 -10.66 3.02
N ARG A 72 9.63 -12.00 3.16
CA ARG A 72 10.86 -12.75 3.44
C ARG A 72 11.80 -12.79 2.23
N SER A 73 11.30 -13.19 1.06
CA SER A 73 12.10 -13.35 -0.16
C SER A 73 12.73 -12.05 -0.64
N HIS A 74 12.02 -10.93 -0.44
CA HIS A 74 12.51 -9.60 -0.81
C HIS A 74 13.21 -8.88 0.34
N HIS A 75 13.34 -9.50 1.52
CA HIS A 75 13.94 -8.90 2.72
C HIS A 75 13.34 -7.52 3.04
N ILE A 76 12.01 -7.45 3.16
CA ILE A 76 11.30 -6.18 3.35
C ILE A 76 11.40 -5.73 4.81
N ASP A 77 11.89 -4.51 5.00
CA ASP A 77 12.00 -3.84 6.30
C ASP A 77 10.70 -3.09 6.65
N VAL A 78 10.10 -2.45 5.64
CA VAL A 78 8.96 -1.54 5.82
C VAL A 78 7.87 -1.80 4.78
N LEU A 79 6.63 -1.96 5.23
CA LEU A 79 5.43 -1.98 4.41
C LEU A 79 4.76 -0.61 4.42
N VAL A 80 4.64 0.05 3.27
CA VAL A 80 3.85 1.26 3.10
C VAL A 80 2.52 0.91 2.46
N THR A 81 1.41 1.32 3.09
CA THR A 81 0.06 0.98 2.62
C THR A 81 -0.94 2.11 2.83
N LYS A 82 -1.98 2.15 2.00
CA LYS A 82 -3.10 3.10 2.16
C LYS A 82 -4.21 2.47 2.99
N ASP A 83 -4.87 3.28 3.81
CA ASP A 83 -6.08 2.86 4.52
C ASP A 83 -7.24 2.64 3.53
N SER A 84 -7.40 1.38 3.12
CA SER A 84 -8.30 0.97 2.04
C SER A 84 -9.70 0.59 2.54
N GLY A 85 -9.89 0.50 3.87
CA GLY A 85 -11.21 0.36 4.50
C GLY A 85 -12.05 -0.85 4.07
N GLY A 86 -11.45 -1.93 3.55
CA GLY A 86 -12.18 -3.12 3.09
C GLY A 86 -11.57 -4.41 3.63
N PRO A 87 -12.34 -5.52 3.73
CA PRO A 87 -11.92 -6.79 4.35
C PRO A 87 -10.69 -7.46 3.70
N LEU A 88 -10.23 -6.96 2.55
CA LEU A 88 -8.96 -7.31 1.90
C LEU A 88 -7.71 -6.68 2.56
N THR A 89 -7.85 -5.95 3.68
CA THR A 89 -6.73 -5.32 4.40
C THR A 89 -6.02 -6.23 5.41
N ALA A 90 -6.47 -7.46 5.66
CA ALA A 90 -5.88 -8.32 6.70
C ALA A 90 -4.52 -8.92 6.27
N ALA A 91 -4.46 -9.62 5.14
CA ALA A 91 -3.32 -10.49 4.81
C ALA A 91 -1.94 -9.83 4.91
N LYS A 92 -1.78 -8.62 4.37
CA LYS A 92 -0.51 -7.87 4.38
C LYS A 92 -0.14 -7.33 5.77
N LEU A 93 -1.14 -6.96 6.57
CA LEU A 93 -0.94 -6.42 7.92
C LEU A 93 -0.65 -7.56 8.90
N ASP A 94 -1.35 -8.69 8.75
CA ASP A 94 -1.10 -9.91 9.50
C ASP A 94 0.30 -10.45 9.20
N ALA A 95 0.67 -10.54 7.91
CA ALA A 95 2.01 -10.95 7.51
C ALA A 95 3.09 -10.01 8.05
N ALA A 96 2.88 -8.69 7.98
CA ALA A 96 3.84 -7.72 8.54
C ALA A 96 3.97 -7.83 10.07
N ALA A 97 2.87 -8.07 10.77
CA ALA A 97 2.88 -8.30 12.21
C ALA A 97 3.64 -9.58 12.58
N GLU A 98 3.44 -10.66 11.82
CA GLU A 98 4.14 -11.94 12.04
C GLU A 98 5.64 -11.87 11.67
N SER A 99 6.01 -11.14 10.61
CA SER A 99 7.40 -10.98 10.19
C SER A 99 8.17 -9.92 10.99
N GLY A 100 7.48 -9.08 11.78
CA GLY A 100 8.07 -7.93 12.45
C GLY A 100 8.40 -6.76 11.50
N THR A 101 7.82 -6.76 10.29
CA THR A 101 8.00 -5.68 9.30
C THR A 101 7.29 -4.42 9.79
N ALA A 102 7.99 -3.28 9.80
CA ALA A 102 7.40 -2.02 10.20
C ALA A 102 6.30 -1.59 9.21
N VAL A 103 5.18 -1.04 9.70
CA VAL A 103 4.06 -0.63 8.84
C VAL A 103 3.87 0.87 8.89
N VAL A 104 3.89 1.52 7.72
CA VAL A 104 3.53 2.92 7.53
C VAL A 104 2.18 3.00 6.82
N VAL A 105 1.17 3.50 7.53
CA VAL A 105 -0.19 3.67 6.98
C VAL A 105 -0.43 5.13 6.56
N VAL A 106 -0.78 5.30 5.29
CA VAL A 106 -1.23 6.57 4.72
C VAL A 106 -2.74 6.64 4.82
N ARG A 107 -3.23 7.61 5.59
CA ARG A 107 -4.66 7.78 5.84
C ARG A 107 -5.38 8.18 4.56
N ARG A 108 -6.63 7.75 4.44
CA ARG A 108 -7.52 8.27 3.40
C ARG A 108 -7.83 9.74 3.73
N PRO A 109 -7.82 10.66 2.74
CA PRO A 109 -8.34 12.01 2.95
C PRO A 109 -9.77 11.93 3.48
N VAL A 110 -10.14 12.85 4.38
CA VAL A 110 -11.52 12.94 4.86
C VAL A 110 -12.42 13.19 3.66
N PRO A 111 -13.37 12.29 3.34
CA PRO A 111 -14.27 12.52 2.22
C PRO A 111 -15.09 13.79 2.49
N PRO A 112 -15.52 14.53 1.44
CA PRO A 112 -16.50 15.60 1.62
C PRO A 112 -17.75 15.04 2.30
N ASP A 113 -18.51 15.89 2.99
CA ASP A 113 -19.74 15.48 3.69
C ASP A 113 -20.79 15.05 2.65
N VAL A 114 -20.80 13.75 2.36
CA VAL A 114 -21.67 13.10 1.39
C VAL A 114 -22.24 11.84 2.02
N ALA A 115 -23.47 11.48 1.65
CA ALA A 115 -24.09 10.26 2.16
C ALA A 115 -23.27 9.04 1.72
N VAL A 116 -22.70 8.31 2.70
CA VAL A 116 -21.99 7.06 2.47
C VAL A 116 -22.93 5.90 2.75
N VAL A 117 -22.95 4.94 1.84
CA VAL A 117 -23.69 3.69 1.98
C VAL A 117 -22.68 2.54 1.98
N GLU A 118 -22.83 1.62 2.92
CA GLU A 118 -21.86 0.54 3.18
C GLU A 118 -22.24 -0.77 2.46
N THR A 119 -23.42 -0.81 1.87
CA THR A 119 -23.98 -2.00 1.22
C THR A 119 -24.56 -1.69 -0.16
N VAL A 120 -24.54 -2.69 -1.04
CA VAL A 120 -25.16 -2.59 -2.37
C VAL A 120 -26.66 -2.34 -2.24
N GLU A 121 -27.31 -2.93 -1.25
CA GLU A 121 -28.73 -2.73 -0.94
C GLU A 121 -29.06 -1.26 -0.62
N GLN A 122 -28.21 -0.60 0.16
CA GLN A 122 -28.37 0.83 0.47
C GLN A 122 -28.15 1.72 -0.75
N VAL A 123 -27.22 1.37 -1.67
CA VAL A 123 -27.06 2.05 -2.96
C VAL A 123 -28.35 1.94 -3.79
N MET A 124 -28.93 0.73 -3.86
CA MET A 124 -30.14 0.48 -4.64
C MET A 124 -31.38 1.18 -4.09
N ALA A 125 -31.43 1.42 -2.77
CA ALA A 125 -32.49 2.21 -2.14
C ALA A 125 -32.35 3.71 -2.43
N TRP A 126 -31.12 4.21 -2.59
CA TRP A 126 -30.83 5.63 -2.84
C TRP A 126 -31.08 6.05 -4.30
N LEU A 127 -31.01 5.11 -5.26
CA LEU A 127 -31.25 5.37 -6.69
C LEU A 127 -32.74 5.37 -7.09
N ARG A 128 -33.66 5.17 -6.14
CA ARG A 128 -35.12 5.20 -6.38
C ARG A 128 -35.69 6.58 -6.11
#